data_AF-A0ABC8S9Y9-F1
#
_entry.id   AF-A0ABC8S9Y9-F1
#
_cell.length_a   1.000
_cell.length_b   1.000
_cell.length_c   1.000
_cell.angle_alpha   90.00
_cell.angle_beta   90.00
_cell.angle_gamma   90.00
#
_symmetry.space_group_name_H-M   'P 1'
#
loop_
_entity.id
_entity.type
_entity.pdbx_description
1 polymer ?
#
loop_
_entity_poly.entity_id
_entity_poly.type
_entity_poly.pdbx_seq_one_letter_code
_entity_poly.pdbx_strand_id
1 'polypeptide(L)'
;MSSKLVANLIVDRVHGHRKTRPTEVVADFFSDYGLTISYDKAWEGVEKAKDMLFGDQSVSCQQLRWYVNAANCTNPGNHIVLDCDHETNCFKKLFVSFKGCIHGFNYCHSLFFFWMTHF
;
A
#
# COMPACT_ATOMS: atom_id res chain seq x y z
N MET A 1 8.00 -28.53 1.86
CA MET A 1 7.70 -27.39 2.76
C MET A 1 6.62 -26.52 2.11
N SER A 2 5.60 -26.04 2.83
CA SER A 2 4.50 -25.26 2.24
C SER A 2 4.81 -23.76 2.22
N SER A 3 4.30 -23.02 1.23
CA SER A 3 4.48 -21.56 1.17
C SER A 3 3.80 -20.81 2.32
N LYS A 4 2.76 -21.40 2.94
CA LYS A 4 2.14 -20.86 4.16
C LYS A 4 3.10 -20.91 5.36
N LEU A 5 3.87 -22.00 5.48
CA LEU A 5 4.87 -22.12 6.54
C LEU A 5 6.05 -21.18 6.30
N VAL A 6 6.49 -21.03 5.04
CA VAL A 6 7.48 -19.99 4.66
C VAL A 6 6.99 -18.62 5.11
N ALA A 7 5.76 -18.24 4.72
CA ALA A 7 5.18 -16.93 5.02
C ALA A 7 5.17 -16.62 6.52
N ASN A 8 4.70 -17.57 7.34
CA ASN A 8 4.66 -17.40 8.79
C ASN A 8 6.05 -17.20 9.42
N LEU A 9 7.09 -17.85 8.89
CA LEU A 9 8.45 -17.74 9.41
C LEU A 9 9.15 -16.45 8.98
N ILE A 10 8.74 -15.85 7.86
CA ILE A 10 9.37 -14.61 7.35
C ILE A 10 8.51 -13.37 7.59
N VAL A 11 7.33 -13.49 8.20
CA VAL A 11 6.39 -12.37 8.35
C VAL A 11 7.02 -11.18 9.07
N ASP A 12 7.73 -11.39 10.18
CA ASP A 12 8.40 -10.32 10.91
C ASP A 12 9.55 -9.70 10.11
N ARG A 13 10.24 -10.52 9.30
CA ARG A 13 11.31 -10.05 8.41
C ARG A 13 10.76 -9.17 7.30
N VAL A 14 9.67 -9.58 6.65
CA VAL A 14 8.98 -8.81 5.60
C VAL A 14 8.39 -7.52 6.18
N HIS A 15 7.95 -7.53 7.44
CA HIS A 15 7.49 -6.34 8.14
C HIS A 15 8.61 -5.30 8.30
N GLY A 16 9.80 -5.73 8.73
CA GLY A 16 10.98 -4.87 8.86
C GLY A 16 11.63 -4.47 7.52
N HIS A 17 11.50 -5.31 6.49
CA HIS A 17 12.10 -5.09 5.18
C HIS A 17 11.13 -5.44 4.04
N ARG A 18 10.26 -4.49 3.66
CA ARG A 18 9.23 -4.71 2.62
C ARG A 18 9.75 -5.18 1.25
N LYS A 19 11.04 -5.01 0.97
CA LYS A 19 11.69 -5.40 -0.29
C LYS A 19 12.39 -6.77 -0.23
N THR A 20 12.11 -7.59 0.79
CA THR A 20 12.68 -8.94 0.93
C THR A 20 12.58 -9.71 -0.38
N ARG A 21 13.73 -10.16 -0.88
CA ARG A 21 13.79 -10.90 -2.14
C ARG A 21 13.64 -12.40 -1.88
N PRO A 22 12.89 -13.14 -2.71
CA PRO A 22 12.78 -14.58 -2.53
C PRO A 22 14.12 -15.31 -2.60
N THR A 23 15.10 -14.80 -3.33
CA THR A 23 16.47 -15.34 -3.35
C THR A 23 17.17 -15.23 -1.99
N GLU A 24 16.94 -14.12 -1.26
CA GLU A 24 17.45 -13.94 0.10
C GLU A 24 16.75 -14.94 1.03
N VAL A 25 15.43 -15.11 0.89
CA VAL A 25 14.67 -16.11 1.66
C VAL A 25 15.20 -17.52 1.41
N VAL A 26 15.52 -17.91 0.18
CA VAL A 26 16.13 -19.23 -0.11
C VAL A 26 17.45 -19.40 0.63
N ALA A 27 18.34 -18.39 0.57
CA ALA A 27 19.64 -18.43 1.22
C ALA A 27 19.51 -18.49 2.76
N ASP A 28 18.63 -17.67 3.31
CA ASP A 28 18.38 -17.58 4.75
C ASP A 28 17.75 -18.88 5.28
N PHE A 29 16.85 -19.53 4.54
CA PHE A 29 16.30 -20.81 4.97
C PHE A 29 17.36 -21.91 5.07
N PHE A 30 18.34 -21.88 4.16
CA PHE A 30 19.47 -22.78 4.22
C PHE A 30 20.40 -22.42 5.38
N SER A 31 20.68 -21.14 5.60
CA SER A 31 21.57 -20.67 6.68
C SER A 31 20.98 -20.87 8.08
N ASP A 32 19.73 -20.47 8.28
CA ASP A 32 19.07 -20.41 9.60
C ASP A 32 18.54 -21.79 10.02
N TYR A 33 18.10 -22.61 9.06
CA TYR A 33 17.40 -23.87 9.34
C TYR A 33 18.02 -25.10 8.67
N GLY A 34 19.04 -24.94 7.81
CA GLY A 34 19.59 -26.05 7.02
C GLY A 34 18.62 -26.58 5.97
N LEU A 35 17.57 -25.81 5.61
CA LEU A 35 16.50 -26.25 4.72
C LEU A 35 16.66 -25.65 3.33
N THR A 36 16.71 -26.52 2.32
CA THR A 36 16.63 -26.08 0.92
C THR A 36 15.16 -25.93 0.51
N ILE A 37 14.77 -24.72 0.13
CA ILE A 37 13.45 -24.43 -0.42
C ILE A 37 13.58 -24.01 -1.89
N SER A 38 12.56 -24.33 -2.71
CA SER A 38 12.55 -23.87 -4.10
C SER A 38 12.25 -22.37 -4.17
N TYR A 39 12.76 -21.73 -5.23
CA TYR A 39 12.50 -20.31 -5.50
C TYR A 39 11.00 -20.00 -5.54
N ASP A 40 10.21 -20.84 -6.22
CA ASP A 40 8.75 -20.63 -6.32
C ASP A 40 8.07 -20.64 -4.95
N LYS A 41 8.53 -21.49 -4.04
CA LYS A 41 7.98 -21.56 -2.67
C LYS A 41 8.41 -20.38 -1.82
N ALA A 42 9.63 -19.88 -2.02
CA ALA A 42 10.09 -18.65 -1.42
C ALA A 42 9.30 -17.44 -1.95
N TRP A 43 9.06 -17.36 -3.26
CA TRP A 43 8.27 -16.31 -3.89
C TRP A 43 6.84 -16.30 -3.38
N GLU A 44 6.14 -17.44 -3.45
CA GLU A 44 4.78 -17.58 -2.89
C GLU A 44 4.75 -17.24 -1.39
N GLY A 45 5.79 -17.60 -0.64
CA GLY A 45 5.89 -17.31 0.79
C GLY A 45 6.03 -15.82 1.07
N VAL A 46 6.85 -15.12 0.28
CA VAL A 46 7.03 -13.66 0.36
C VAL A 46 5.74 -12.93 0.03
N GLU A 47 5.07 -13.30 -1.05
CA GLU A 47 3.79 -12.68 -1.43
C GLU A 47 2.72 -12.91 -0.36
N LYS A 48 2.60 -14.14 0.17
CA LYS A 48 1.67 -14.43 1.27
C LYS A 48 2.00 -13.66 2.55
N ALA A 49 3.28 -13.49 2.89
CA ALA A 49 3.68 -12.70 4.05
C ALA A 49 3.32 -11.21 3.87
N LYS A 50 3.45 -10.67 2.65
CA LYS A 50 2.99 -9.31 2.34
C LYS A 50 1.47 -9.19 2.47
N ASP A 51 0.71 -10.14 1.94
CA ASP A 51 -0.75 -10.15 2.06
C ASP A 51 -1.20 -10.23 3.53
N MET A 52 -0.50 -11.02 4.37
CA MET A 52 -0.80 -11.10 5.80
C MET A 52 -0.55 -9.77 6.53
N LEU A 53 0.49 -9.02 6.16
CA LEU A 53 0.88 -7.78 6.83
C LEU A 53 0.11 -6.55 6.35
N PHE A 54 -0.11 -6.47 5.04
CA PHE A 54 -0.63 -5.26 4.39
C PHE A 54 -2.06 -5.44 3.88
N GLY A 55 -2.62 -6.64 4.03
CA GLY A 55 -3.88 -7.02 3.44
C GLY A 55 -3.76 -7.26 1.94
N ASP A 56 -4.84 -7.76 1.37
CA ASP A 56 -4.98 -7.88 -0.07
C ASP A 56 -5.10 -6.48 -0.70
N GLN A 57 -4.12 -6.14 -1.55
CA GLN A 57 -4.05 -4.85 -2.21
C GLN A 57 -5.28 -4.60 -3.10
N SER A 58 -5.93 -5.65 -3.62
CA SER A 58 -7.17 -5.56 -4.40
C SER A 58 -8.39 -5.24 -3.52
N VAL A 59 -8.41 -5.72 -2.28
CA VAL A 59 -9.47 -5.42 -1.30
C VAL A 59 -9.38 -3.96 -0.83
N SER A 60 -8.16 -3.41 -0.75
CA SER A 60 -7.95 -2.02 -0.33
C SER A 60 -8.68 -1.00 -1.23
N CYS A 61 -8.70 -1.23 -2.55
CA CYS A 61 -9.43 -0.37 -3.48
C CYS A 61 -10.95 -0.48 -3.32
N GLN A 62 -11.48 -1.66 -3.03
CA GLN A 62 -12.91 -1.83 -2.78
C GLN A 62 -13.35 -1.06 -1.53
N GLN A 63 -12.57 -1.14 -0.44
CA GLN A 63 -12.83 -0.38 0.78
C GLN A 63 -12.80 1.13 0.54
N LEU A 64 -11.82 1.61 -0.24
CA LEU A 64 -11.74 3.02 -0.62
C LEU A 64 -12.94 3.46 -1.47
N ARG A 65 -13.42 2.63 -2.42
CA ARG A 65 -14.63 2.94 -3.20
C ARG A 65 -15.85 3.11 -2.30
N TRP A 66 -16.02 2.22 -1.31
CA TRP A 66 -17.10 2.35 -0.33
C TRP A 66 -16.97 3.65 0.47
N TYR A 67 -15.78 3.98 0.96
CA TYR A 67 -15.52 5.21 1.70
C TYR A 67 -15.83 6.46 0.87
N VAL A 68 -15.36 6.52 -0.39
CA VAL A 68 -15.62 7.64 -1.31
C VAL A 68 -17.12 7.84 -1.51
N ASN A 69 -17.85 6.75 -1.71
CA ASN A 69 -19.30 6.81 -1.86
C ASN A 69 -19.97 7.34 -0.58
N ALA A 70 -19.63 6.77 0.58
CA ALA A 70 -20.18 7.20 1.87
C ALA A 70 -19.87 8.68 2.18
N ALA A 71 -18.64 9.14 1.89
CA ALA A 71 -18.22 10.52 2.08
C ALA A 71 -19.00 11.48 1.17
N ASN A 72 -19.25 11.10 -0.09
CA ASN A 72 -20.04 11.91 -1.03
C ASN A 72 -21.53 11.94 -0.65
N CYS A 73 -22.09 10.83 -0.16
CA CYS A 73 -23.47 10.78 0.33
C CYS A 73 -23.66 11.65 1.59
N THR A 74 -22.69 11.65 2.50
CA THR A 74 -22.78 12.35 3.79
C THR A 74 -22.59 13.86 3.64
N ASN A 75 -21.69 14.29 2.74
CA ASN A 75 -21.44 15.71 2.51
C ASN A 75 -21.45 16.01 1.00
N PRO A 76 -22.64 16.25 0.43
CA PRO A 76 -22.78 16.57 -0.99
C PRO A 76 -22.01 17.85 -1.34
N GLY A 77 -21.11 17.75 -2.33
CA GLY A 77 -20.21 18.82 -2.77
C GLY A 77 -18.74 18.62 -2.40
N ASN A 78 -18.39 17.48 -1.80
CA ASN A 78 -17.01 17.00 -1.79
C ASN A 78 -16.52 16.73 -3.23
N HIS A 79 -15.23 16.94 -3.47
CA HIS A 79 -14.54 16.53 -4.67
C HIS A 79 -13.50 15.47 -4.32
N ILE A 80 -13.87 14.19 -4.51
CA ILE A 80 -13.03 13.04 -4.19
C ILE A 80 -12.80 12.23 -5.47
N VAL A 81 -11.53 11.99 -5.81
CA VAL A 81 -11.12 11.20 -6.99
C VAL A 81 -10.27 10.03 -6.53
N LEU A 82 -10.77 8.82 -6.74
CA LEU A 82 -10.05 7.57 -6.50
C LEU A 82 -9.65 6.94 -7.83
N ASP A 83 -8.37 6.61 -7.95
CA ASP A 83 -7.80 5.91 -9.08
C ASP A 83 -7.19 4.59 -8.59
N CYS A 84 -7.61 3.51 -9.25
CA CYS A 84 -7.15 2.15 -9.01
C CYS A 84 -6.74 1.56 -10.36
N ASP A 85 -5.72 0.71 -10.35
CA ASP A 85 -5.32 -0.03 -11.53
C ASP A 85 -6.47 -0.89 -12.06
N HIS A 86 -6.68 -0.92 -13.37
CA HIS A 86 -7.82 -1.63 -13.95
C HIS A 86 -7.64 -3.15 -13.90
N GLU A 87 -6.40 -3.62 -14.06
CA GLU A 87 -6.09 -5.06 -14.16
C GLU A 87 -5.89 -5.68 -12.77
N THR A 88 -5.13 -5.01 -11.92
CA THR A 88 -4.78 -5.51 -10.58
C THR A 88 -5.73 -5.03 -9.48
N ASN A 89 -6.59 -4.05 -9.78
CA ASN A 89 -7.42 -3.34 -8.80
C ASN A 89 -6.58 -2.76 -7.63
N CYS A 90 -5.30 -2.51 -7.85
CA CYS A 90 -4.40 -1.94 -6.86
C CYS A 90 -4.56 -0.42 -6.78
N PHE A 91 -4.43 0.12 -5.57
CA PHE A 91 -4.49 1.56 -5.33
C PHE A 91 -3.40 2.32 -6.09
N LYS A 92 -3.77 3.38 -6.82
CA LYS A 92 -2.83 4.30 -7.49
C LYS A 92 -2.77 5.66 -6.79
N LYS A 93 -3.91 6.34 -6.68
CA LYS A 93 -3.99 7.67 -6.09
C LYS A 93 -5.38 7.95 -5.52
N LEU A 94 -5.43 8.76 -4.47
CA LEU A 94 -6.64 9.31 -3.90
C LEU A 94 -6.44 10.81 -3.73
N PHE A 95 -7.34 11.60 -4.31
CA PHE A 95 -7.46 13.02 -4.07
C PHE A 95 -8.74 13.28 -3.28
N VAL A 96 -8.65 14.02 -2.18
CA VAL A 96 -9.80 14.37 -1.33
C VAL A 96 -9.83 15.87 -1.14
N SER A 97 -10.95 16.50 -1.49
CA SER A 97 -11.23 17.88 -1.14
C SER A 97 -12.67 17.98 -0.62
N PHE A 98 -12.82 18.21 0.68
CA PHE A 98 -14.14 18.35 1.28
C PHE A 98 -14.77 19.68 0.89
N LYS A 99 -16.09 19.73 0.79
CA LYS A 99 -16.83 20.95 0.45
C LYS A 99 -16.39 22.15 1.30
N GLY A 100 -16.21 21.96 2.60
CA GLY A 100 -15.76 22.99 3.52
C GLY A 100 -14.36 23.52 3.18
N CYS A 101 -13.43 22.65 2.80
CA CYS A 101 -12.08 23.02 2.37
C CYS A 101 -12.13 23.81 1.05
N ILE A 102 -12.97 23.37 0.09
CA ILE A 102 -13.16 24.07 -1.19
C ILE A 102 -13.68 25.50 -0.95
N HIS A 103 -14.68 25.65 -0.09
CA HIS A 103 -15.23 26.97 0.24
C HIS A 103 -14.22 27.81 1.01
N GLY A 104 -13.57 27.24 2.02
CA GLY A 104 -12.57 27.92 2.85
C GLY A 104 -11.37 28.41 2.04
N PHE A 105 -10.97 27.67 1.01
CA PHE A 105 -9.86 28.06 0.13
C PHE A 105 -10.09 29.42 -0.55
N ASN A 106 -11.34 29.77 -0.86
CA ASN A 106 -11.66 31.10 -1.42
C ASN A 106 -11.36 32.25 -0.45
N TYR A 107 -11.20 31.96 0.84
CA TYR A 107 -10.87 32.94 1.88
C TYR A 107 -9.42 32.84 2.36
N CYS A 108 -8.66 31.87 1.85
CA CYS A 108 -7.22 31.82 2.09
C CYS A 108 -6.54 32.93 1.28
N HIS A 109 -5.86 33.85 1.96
CA HIS A 109 -4.97 34.80 1.29
C HIS A 109 -3.85 34.03 0.59
N SER A 110 -3.66 34.27 -0.71
CA SER A 110 -2.56 33.68 -1.48
C SER A 110 -1.21 34.10 -0.89
N LEU A 111 -0.61 33.22 -0.09
CA LEU A 111 0.77 33.38 0.37
C LEU A 111 1.71 32.95 -0.77
N PHE A 112 2.15 33.91 -1.58
CA PHE A 112 3.24 33.71 -2.51
C PHE A 112 4.56 33.64 -1.73
N PHE A 113 5.03 32.43 -1.45
CA PHE A 113 6.33 32.24 -0.85
C PHE A 113 7.40 32.19 -1.96
N PHE A 114 8.12 33.30 -2.16
CA PHE A 114 9.28 33.32 -3.03
C PHE A 114 10.49 32.82 -2.23
N TRP A 115 10.90 31.57 -2.46
CA TRP A 115 12.16 31.03 -1.94
C TRP A 115 13.30 31.67 -2.74
N MET A 116 13.82 32.81 -2.28
CA MET A 116 15.04 33.39 -2.85
C MET A 116 16.25 32.75 -2.17
N THR A 117 16.72 31.62 -2.70
CA THR A 117 18.11 31.21 -2.45
C THR A 117 19.00 32.02 -3.38
N HIS A 118 19.61 33.08 -2.83
CA HIS A 118 20.72 33.77 -3.48
C HIS A 118 21.97 32.86 -3.43
N PHE A 119 22.55 32.59 -4.60
CA PHE A 119 23.96 32.23 -4.74
C PHE A 119 24.82 33.50 -4.67
#